data_AF-A0A8X6V9C0-F1
#
_entry.id   AF-A0A8X6V9C0-F1
#
_cell.length_a   1.000
_cell.length_b   1.000
_cell.length_c   1.000
_cell.angle_alpha   90.00
_cell.angle_beta   90.00
_cell.angle_gamma   90.00
#
_symmetry.space_group_name_H-M   'P 1'
#
loop_
_entity.id
_entity.type
_entity.pdbx_description
1 polymer ?
#
loop_
_entity_poly.entity_id
_entity_poly.type
_entity_poly.pdbx_seq_one_letter_code
_entity_poly.pdbx_strand_id
1 'polypeptide(L)'
;MSKRCGECEQTKFALEEDSAEFRIWYEGHQDVCSATHVGSSDAMEVNAAVKLWERSESIGFRYTTLLSDGDSKSFVELKERNVYGNSWCFNQSSLARGKKPGFHKDWVKTPINEEYLPKILPIYQRLASSELLSRCVRGLTQNSNEALHSMIWNRCPKENSASRSRVLIAVSSAISEFNVGTLKNLKTFQDVNCLVTSLSSEHLAFFTDYRRTYFRKKIKSANFKVEQEKIKFAKLRRLKIEKKLGPMYKSGGF
;
A
#
# COMPACT_ATOMS: atom_id res chain seq x y z
N MET A 1 -19.59 16.82 1.35
CA MET A 1 -20.47 17.34 2.43
C MET A 1 -19.99 18.74 2.77
N SER A 2 -20.89 19.65 3.11
CA SER A 2 -20.52 21.03 3.50
C SER A 2 -21.09 21.36 4.87
N LYS A 3 -20.35 22.15 5.65
CA LYS A 3 -20.81 22.76 6.90
C LYS A 3 -21.39 24.16 6.70
N ARG A 4 -21.10 24.77 5.55
CA ARG A 4 -21.47 26.14 5.25
C ARG A 4 -22.43 26.16 4.08
N CYS A 5 -23.47 26.97 4.22
CA CYS A 5 -24.26 27.46 3.11
C CYS A 5 -24.05 28.97 3.06
N GLY A 6 -23.67 29.48 1.88
CA GLY A 6 -23.40 30.91 1.71
C GLY A 6 -24.62 31.77 2.00
N GLU A 7 -25.82 31.29 1.65
CA GLU A 7 -27.08 31.97 1.95
C GLU A 7 -27.35 32.01 3.46
N CYS A 8 -27.13 30.91 4.18
CA CYS A 8 -27.22 30.92 5.64
C CYS A 8 -26.24 31.90 6.28
N GLU A 9 -25.00 31.97 5.79
CA GLU A 9 -23.96 32.84 6.36
C GLU A 9 -24.26 34.33 6.12
N GLN A 10 -24.79 34.67 4.95
CA GLN A 10 -25.24 36.03 4.61
C GLN A 10 -26.50 36.44 5.38
N THR A 11 -27.50 35.57 5.45
CA THR A 11 -28.76 35.87 6.14
C THR A 11 -28.56 35.95 7.65
N LYS A 12 -27.65 35.14 8.24
CA LYS A 12 -27.25 35.31 9.65
C LYS A 12 -26.63 36.67 9.93
N PHE A 13 -25.81 37.18 9.01
CA PHE A 13 -25.22 38.52 9.14
C PHE A 13 -26.27 39.63 8.98
N ALA A 14 -27.28 39.43 8.13
CA ALA A 14 -28.30 40.42 7.83
C ALA A 14 -29.45 40.48 8.86
N LEU A 15 -29.85 39.35 9.44
CA LEU A 15 -31.05 39.22 10.30
C LEU A 15 -30.74 38.88 11.76
N GLU A 16 -29.48 38.69 12.14
CA GLU A 16 -29.04 38.12 13.43
C GLU A 16 -29.55 36.67 13.67
N GLU A 17 -28.68 35.79 14.18
CA GLU A 17 -28.95 34.34 14.25
C GLU A 17 -30.13 33.97 15.16
N ASP A 18 -30.43 34.79 16.17
CA ASP A 18 -31.48 34.55 17.16
C ASP A 18 -32.81 35.25 16.86
N SER A 19 -32.93 35.93 15.72
CA SER A 19 -34.16 36.65 15.38
C SER A 19 -35.30 35.71 14.95
N ALA A 20 -36.54 36.15 15.19
CA ALA A 20 -37.72 35.45 14.69
C ALA A 20 -37.75 35.40 13.15
N GLU A 21 -37.18 36.40 12.50
CA GLU A 21 -37.11 36.55 11.04
C GLU A 21 -36.15 35.54 10.42
N PHE A 22 -34.98 35.32 11.05
CA PHE A 22 -34.04 34.28 10.63
C PHE A 22 -34.66 32.88 10.71
N ARG A 23 -35.42 32.60 11.77
CA ARG A 23 -36.06 31.29 11.98
C ARG A 23 -37.13 30.99 10.94
N ILE A 24 -37.99 31.96 10.61
CA ILE A 24 -39.00 31.83 9.55
C ILE A 24 -38.34 31.59 8.19
N TRP A 25 -37.26 32.33 7.90
CA TRP A 25 -36.50 32.14 6.66
C TRP A 25 -35.83 30.76 6.62
N TYR A 26 -35.22 30.32 7.72
CA TYR A 26 -34.51 29.05 7.79
C TYR A 26 -35.44 27.85 7.63
N GLU A 27 -36.67 27.92 8.16
CA GLU A 27 -37.72 26.90 7.95
C GLU A 27 -38.02 26.69 6.44
N GLY A 28 -38.06 27.76 5.65
CA GLY A 28 -38.23 27.66 4.19
C GLY A 28 -36.95 27.30 3.42
N HIS A 29 -35.78 27.64 3.94
CA HIS A 29 -34.48 27.37 3.33
C HIS A 29 -33.97 25.94 3.60
N GLN A 30 -34.51 25.24 4.59
CA GLN A 30 -34.04 23.93 5.03
C GLN A 30 -33.95 22.90 3.88
N ASP A 31 -34.90 22.91 2.96
CA ASP A 31 -34.98 21.97 1.84
C ASP A 31 -33.96 22.23 0.73
N VAL A 32 -33.44 23.47 0.63
CA VAL A 32 -32.45 23.89 -0.37
C VAL A 32 -31.07 24.17 0.23
N CYS A 33 -30.92 23.96 1.54
CA CYS A 33 -29.71 24.28 2.28
C CYS A 33 -28.52 23.44 1.80
N SER A 34 -27.43 24.12 1.48
CA SER A 34 -26.18 23.47 1.06
C SER A 34 -25.37 22.87 2.22
N ALA A 35 -25.72 23.20 3.47
CA ALA A 35 -25.06 22.66 4.65
C ALA A 35 -25.63 21.27 4.99
N THR A 36 -24.89 20.22 4.62
CA THR A 36 -25.33 18.82 4.73
C THR A 36 -24.68 18.07 5.90
N HIS A 37 -23.88 18.73 6.75
CA HIS A 37 -23.19 18.10 7.88
C HIS A 37 -23.18 18.99 9.11
N VAL A 38 -23.53 18.40 10.25
CA VAL A 38 -23.51 19.02 11.57
C VAL A 38 -22.45 18.31 12.42
N GLY A 39 -21.50 19.05 13.02
CA GLY A 39 -20.44 18.49 13.87
C GLY A 39 -19.03 18.99 13.56
N SER A 40 -17.99 18.32 14.09
CA SER A 40 -16.58 18.68 13.84
C SER A 40 -16.16 18.39 12.40
N SER A 41 -15.04 19.00 11.97
CA SER A 41 -14.55 18.85 10.58
C SER A 41 -14.02 17.45 10.37
N ASP A 42 -13.30 16.90 11.36
CA ASP A 42 -12.84 15.52 11.38
C ASP A 42 -14.00 14.51 11.23
N ALA A 43 -15.15 14.79 11.85
CA ALA A 43 -16.33 13.93 11.73
C ALA A 43 -16.94 13.94 10.30
N MET A 44 -16.65 14.94 9.47
CA MET A 44 -17.11 14.95 8.08
C MET A 44 -16.48 13.83 7.27
N GLU A 45 -15.21 13.52 7.51
CA GLU A 45 -14.51 12.47 6.77
C GLU A 45 -15.08 11.09 7.11
N VAL A 46 -15.29 10.85 8.41
CA VAL A 46 -15.90 9.63 8.93
C VAL A 46 -17.31 9.46 8.35
N ASN A 47 -18.16 10.48 8.45
CA ASN A 47 -19.53 10.44 7.93
C ASN A 47 -19.56 10.32 6.40
N ALA A 48 -18.59 10.92 5.69
CA ALA A 48 -18.49 10.81 4.23
C ALA A 48 -18.19 9.37 3.84
N ALA A 49 -17.21 8.76 4.51
CA ALA A 49 -16.77 7.40 4.25
C ALA A 49 -17.91 6.41 4.49
N VAL A 50 -18.65 6.56 5.59
CA VAL A 50 -19.81 5.71 5.87
C VAL A 50 -20.90 5.86 4.82
N LYS A 51 -21.28 7.10 4.47
CA LYS A 51 -22.31 7.35 3.46
C LYS A 51 -21.93 6.81 2.08
N LEU A 52 -20.64 6.90 1.71
CA LEU A 52 -20.12 6.30 0.48
C LEU A 52 -20.23 4.78 0.51
N TRP A 53 -19.84 4.14 1.62
CA TRP A 53 -19.89 2.68 1.76
C TRP A 53 -21.33 2.15 1.74
N GLU A 54 -22.25 2.77 2.48
CA GLU A 54 -23.68 2.40 2.48
C GLU A 54 -24.29 2.60 1.09
N ARG A 55 -23.98 3.71 0.42
CA ARG A 55 -24.47 3.97 -0.94
C ARG A 55 -23.89 3.01 -1.98
N SER A 56 -22.66 2.53 -1.80
CA SER A 56 -22.09 1.57 -2.74
C SER A 56 -22.85 0.25 -2.75
N GLU A 57 -23.36 -0.18 -1.59
CA GLU A 57 -24.18 -1.38 -1.48
C GLU A 57 -25.50 -1.23 -2.24
N SER A 58 -26.16 -0.07 -2.15
CA SER A 58 -27.40 0.18 -2.89
C SER A 58 -27.19 0.29 -4.41
N ILE A 59 -25.97 0.62 -4.86
CA ILE A 59 -25.59 0.67 -6.29
C ILE A 59 -25.00 -0.68 -6.78
N GLY A 60 -24.79 -1.66 -5.88
CA GLY A 60 -24.35 -3.01 -6.23
C GLY A 60 -22.83 -3.19 -6.39
N PHE A 61 -22.00 -2.33 -5.79
CA PHE A 61 -20.55 -2.51 -5.73
C PHE A 61 -20.00 -2.33 -4.30
N ARG A 62 -18.81 -2.86 -4.01
CA ARG A 62 -18.21 -2.81 -2.66
C ARG A 62 -16.80 -2.24 -2.70
N TYR A 63 -16.51 -1.30 -1.81
CA TYR A 63 -15.16 -0.79 -1.61
C TYR A 63 -14.29 -1.77 -0.81
N THR A 64 -13.07 -2.04 -1.28
CA THR A 64 -12.11 -2.96 -0.62
C THR A 64 -11.05 -2.24 0.20
N THR A 65 -10.77 -0.97 -0.10
CA THR A 65 -9.66 -0.22 0.47
C THR A 65 -10.09 1.23 0.65
N LEU A 66 -9.82 1.79 1.83
CA LEU A 66 -9.98 3.21 2.15
C LEU A 66 -8.58 3.83 2.24
N LEU A 67 -8.39 4.99 1.61
CA LEU A 67 -7.21 5.81 1.76
C LEU A 67 -7.64 7.10 2.49
N SER A 68 -7.16 7.31 3.71
CA SER A 68 -7.42 8.50 4.53
C SER A 68 -6.13 9.17 4.96
N ASP A 69 -6.20 10.45 5.32
CA ASP A 69 -5.05 11.26 5.69
C ASP A 69 -4.73 11.09 7.18
N GLY A 70 -3.74 10.24 7.49
CA GLY A 70 -3.06 10.16 8.80
C GLY A 70 -3.86 9.63 10.00
N ASP A 71 -5.18 9.78 10.04
CA ASP A 71 -6.04 9.34 11.14
C ASP A 71 -6.84 8.08 10.80
N SER A 72 -6.95 7.17 11.78
CA SER A 72 -7.59 5.86 11.59
C SER A 72 -9.07 5.84 12.00
N LYS A 73 -9.67 6.99 12.33
CA LYS A 73 -11.04 7.09 12.87
C LYS A 73 -12.08 6.59 11.87
N SER A 74 -11.96 7.01 10.60
CA SER A 74 -12.85 6.57 9.51
C SER A 74 -12.81 5.04 9.32
N PHE A 75 -11.63 4.42 9.47
CA PHE A 75 -11.48 2.97 9.38
C PHE A 75 -12.12 2.24 10.56
N VAL A 76 -11.92 2.75 11.79
CA VAL A 76 -12.51 2.17 13.01
C VAL A 76 -14.04 2.19 12.92
N GLU A 77 -14.62 3.34 12.58
CA GLU A 77 -16.07 3.50 12.44
C GLU A 77 -16.66 2.56 11.37
N LEU A 78 -16.08 2.52 10.18
CA LEU A 78 -16.53 1.62 9.10
C LEU A 78 -16.48 0.14 9.51
N LYS A 79 -15.48 -0.23 10.32
CA LYS A 79 -15.32 -1.59 10.82
C LYS A 79 -16.34 -1.93 11.89
N GLU A 80 -16.62 -1.01 12.80
CA GLU A 80 -17.65 -1.18 13.84
C GLU A 80 -19.05 -1.23 13.23
N ARG A 81 -19.33 -0.37 12.26
CA ARG A 81 -20.62 -0.29 11.56
C ARG A 81 -20.87 -1.47 10.62
N ASN A 82 -19.82 -2.22 10.26
CA ASN A 82 -19.89 -3.50 9.52
C ASN A 82 -20.79 -3.41 8.27
N VAL A 83 -20.62 -2.35 7.48
CA VAL A 83 -21.54 -1.96 6.39
C VAL A 83 -21.82 -3.10 5.40
N TYR A 84 -20.81 -3.92 5.05
CA TYR A 84 -20.97 -5.03 4.09
C TYR A 84 -21.19 -6.40 4.74
N GLY A 85 -21.81 -6.44 5.92
CA GLY A 85 -21.98 -7.62 6.77
C GLY A 85 -21.87 -8.98 6.06
N ASN A 86 -20.95 -9.82 6.55
CA ASN A 86 -20.57 -11.15 6.07
C ASN A 86 -19.43 -11.18 5.05
N SER A 87 -18.20 -11.02 5.55
CA SER A 87 -17.02 -11.51 4.84
C SER A 87 -17.11 -13.03 4.66
N TRP A 88 -16.80 -13.52 3.46
CA TRP A 88 -16.67 -14.95 3.16
C TRP A 88 -15.65 -15.68 4.07
N CYS A 89 -14.71 -14.96 4.67
CA CYS A 89 -13.69 -15.48 5.56
C CYS A 89 -14.22 -15.59 7.01
N PHE A 90 -14.24 -16.82 7.56
CA PHE A 90 -14.72 -17.09 8.92
C PHE A 90 -14.00 -16.20 9.96
N ASN A 91 -12.71 -15.97 9.79
CA ASN A 91 -11.89 -15.19 10.70
C ASN A 91 -12.33 -13.72 10.72
N GLN A 92 -12.48 -13.11 9.53
CA GLN A 92 -12.97 -11.74 9.39
C GLN A 92 -14.43 -11.61 9.85
N SER A 93 -15.26 -12.63 9.64
CA SER A 93 -16.65 -12.66 10.11
C SER A 93 -16.74 -12.78 11.63
N SER A 94 -15.92 -13.62 12.27
CA SER A 94 -15.85 -13.71 13.74
C SER A 94 -15.36 -12.40 14.35
N LEU A 95 -14.32 -11.78 13.78
CA LEU A 95 -13.82 -10.47 14.21
C LEU A 95 -14.87 -9.38 14.08
N ALA A 96 -15.62 -9.36 12.97
CA ALA A 96 -16.71 -8.41 12.76
C ALA A 96 -17.88 -8.61 13.74
N ARG A 97 -18.11 -9.85 14.21
CA ARG A 97 -19.11 -10.17 15.25
C ARG A 97 -18.58 -10.02 16.68
N GLY A 98 -17.39 -9.44 16.87
CA GLY A 98 -16.75 -9.29 18.17
C GLY A 98 -16.37 -10.61 18.87
N LYS A 99 -16.39 -11.74 18.14
CA LYS A 99 -16.02 -13.06 18.67
C LYS A 99 -14.57 -13.37 18.36
N LYS A 100 -13.88 -14.01 19.29
CA LYS A 100 -12.52 -14.52 19.03
C LYS A 100 -12.61 -15.59 17.94
N PRO A 101 -11.94 -15.42 16.79
CA PRO A 101 -11.93 -16.43 15.73
C PRO A 101 -11.32 -17.73 16.29
N GLY A 102 -12.00 -18.86 16.05
CA GLY A 102 -11.53 -20.18 16.45
C GLY A 102 -10.19 -20.54 15.76
N PHE A 103 -9.54 -21.62 16.23
CA PHE A 103 -8.32 -22.07 15.58
C PHE A 103 -8.61 -22.54 14.16
N HIS A 104 -7.73 -22.19 13.22
CA HIS A 104 -7.94 -22.55 11.82
C HIS A 104 -8.16 -24.06 11.61
N LYS A 105 -7.51 -24.90 12.42
CA LYS A 105 -7.62 -26.37 12.39
C LYS A 105 -9.06 -26.89 12.56
N ASP A 106 -9.87 -26.20 13.36
CA ASP A 106 -11.22 -26.65 13.68
C ASP A 106 -12.21 -26.25 12.56
N TRP A 107 -11.85 -25.25 11.76
CA TRP A 107 -12.71 -24.62 10.75
C TRP A 107 -12.26 -24.90 9.30
N VAL A 108 -11.24 -25.74 9.08
CA VAL A 108 -10.74 -26.12 7.73
C VAL A 108 -11.86 -26.72 6.85
N LYS A 109 -12.87 -27.36 7.46
CA LYS A 109 -13.99 -27.99 6.76
C LYS A 109 -15.21 -27.08 6.57
N THR A 110 -15.12 -25.81 6.94
CA THR A 110 -16.25 -24.90 6.78
C THR A 110 -16.51 -24.67 5.30
N PRO A 111 -17.69 -25.01 4.76
CA PRO A 111 -17.99 -24.82 3.35
C PRO A 111 -17.97 -23.33 3.00
N ILE A 112 -17.40 -23.00 1.84
CA ILE A 112 -17.46 -21.65 1.27
C ILE A 112 -18.92 -21.36 0.92
N ASN A 113 -19.41 -20.18 1.29
CA ASN A 113 -20.78 -19.76 0.98
C ASN A 113 -21.02 -19.79 -0.55
N GLU A 114 -22.15 -20.38 -0.94
CA GLU A 114 -22.58 -20.59 -2.33
C GLU A 114 -22.63 -19.31 -3.16
N GLU A 115 -22.86 -18.14 -2.55
CA GLU A 115 -22.82 -16.86 -3.25
C GLU A 115 -21.40 -16.46 -3.71
N TYR A 116 -20.39 -16.85 -2.93
CA TYR A 116 -18.99 -16.47 -3.17
C TYR A 116 -18.22 -17.54 -3.96
N LEU A 117 -18.67 -18.79 -3.94
CA LEU A 117 -18.04 -19.89 -4.65
C LEU A 117 -17.89 -19.62 -6.16
N PRO A 118 -18.91 -19.12 -6.90
CA PRO A 118 -18.77 -18.78 -8.32
C PRO A 118 -17.72 -17.70 -8.61
N LYS A 119 -17.45 -16.81 -7.65
CA LYS A 119 -16.46 -15.73 -7.78
C LYS A 119 -15.03 -16.21 -7.50
N ILE A 120 -14.87 -17.13 -6.54
CA ILE A 120 -13.56 -17.63 -6.08
C ILE A 120 -13.08 -18.81 -6.93
N LEU A 121 -13.98 -19.70 -7.36
CA LEU A 121 -13.64 -20.91 -8.09
C LEU A 121 -12.83 -20.66 -9.37
N PRO A 122 -13.15 -19.68 -10.23
CA PRO A 122 -12.36 -19.39 -11.43
C PRO A 122 -10.92 -18.97 -11.10
N ILE A 123 -10.72 -18.27 -9.97
CA ILE A 123 -9.38 -17.86 -9.53
C ILE A 123 -8.57 -19.10 -9.13
N TYR A 124 -9.18 -20.00 -8.34
CA TYR A 124 -8.54 -21.25 -7.94
C TYR A 124 -8.22 -22.14 -9.15
N GLN A 125 -9.15 -22.29 -10.08
CA GLN A 125 -8.92 -23.06 -11.31
C GLN A 125 -7.78 -22.47 -12.14
N ARG A 126 -7.72 -21.14 -12.29
CA ARG A 126 -6.61 -20.47 -12.97
C ARG A 126 -5.28 -20.68 -12.25
N LEU A 127 -5.27 -20.57 -10.92
CA LEU A 127 -4.08 -20.79 -10.10
C LEU A 127 -3.61 -22.25 -10.11
N ALA A 128 -4.55 -23.20 -10.24
CA ALA A 128 -4.28 -24.63 -10.34
C ALA A 128 -3.98 -25.10 -11.77
N SER A 129 -3.99 -24.21 -12.76
CA SER A 129 -3.70 -24.59 -14.14
C SER A 129 -2.27 -25.13 -14.27
N SER A 130 -2.12 -26.26 -14.95
CA SER A 130 -0.82 -26.92 -15.16
C SER A 130 0.13 -26.01 -15.93
N GLU A 131 -0.37 -25.21 -16.87
CA GLU A 131 0.40 -24.21 -17.60
C GLU A 131 1.03 -23.17 -16.64
N LEU A 132 0.23 -22.57 -15.75
CA LEU A 132 0.74 -21.59 -14.78
C LEU A 132 1.72 -22.26 -13.80
N LEU A 133 1.36 -23.42 -13.25
CA LEU A 133 2.20 -24.12 -12.29
C LEU A 133 3.54 -24.54 -12.91
N SER A 134 3.56 -24.99 -14.17
CA SER A 134 4.79 -25.34 -14.88
C SER A 134 5.78 -24.17 -14.97
N ARG A 135 5.28 -22.94 -15.10
CA ARG A 135 6.11 -21.72 -15.08
C ARG A 135 6.64 -21.43 -13.68
N CYS A 136 5.88 -21.75 -12.64
CA CYS A 136 6.25 -21.57 -11.23
C CYS A 136 7.25 -22.61 -10.72
N VAL A 137 7.34 -23.82 -11.30
CA VAL A 137 8.27 -24.90 -10.88
C VAL A 137 9.72 -24.42 -10.80
N ARG A 138 10.12 -23.48 -11.67
CA ARG A 138 11.48 -22.95 -11.74
C ARG A 138 11.81 -21.98 -10.59
N GLY A 139 10.82 -21.58 -9.78
CA GLY A 139 11.01 -20.66 -8.66
C GLY A 139 11.60 -19.31 -9.06
N LEU A 140 11.34 -18.87 -10.30
CA LEU A 140 11.80 -17.56 -10.79
C LEU A 140 10.95 -16.46 -10.15
N THR A 141 11.56 -15.32 -9.87
CA THR A 141 10.84 -14.17 -9.32
C THR A 141 9.81 -13.67 -10.33
N GLN A 142 8.63 -13.26 -9.85
CA GLN A 142 7.56 -12.74 -10.72
C GLN A 142 7.98 -11.50 -11.51
N ASN A 143 9.01 -10.78 -11.07
CA ASN A 143 9.52 -9.60 -11.75
C ASN A 143 11.05 -9.69 -11.89
N SER A 144 11.50 -10.10 -13.08
CA SER A 144 12.93 -10.17 -13.42
C SER A 144 13.59 -8.79 -13.45
N ASN A 145 12.79 -7.72 -13.56
CA ASN A 145 13.25 -6.35 -13.74
C ASN A 145 13.36 -5.57 -12.43
N GLU A 146 13.08 -6.17 -11.27
CA GLU A 146 13.21 -5.47 -9.98
C GLU A 146 14.62 -4.90 -9.78
N ALA A 147 15.66 -5.66 -10.13
CA ALA A 147 17.03 -5.20 -10.03
C ALA A 147 17.31 -3.96 -10.91
N LEU A 148 16.77 -3.94 -12.13
CA LEU A 148 16.88 -2.79 -13.03
C LEU A 148 16.06 -1.60 -12.51
N HIS A 149 14.83 -1.83 -12.05
CA HIS A 149 13.99 -0.81 -11.46
C HIS A 149 14.67 -0.17 -10.26
N SER A 150 15.26 -0.95 -9.34
CA SER A 150 16.04 -0.42 -8.22
C SER A 150 17.19 0.48 -8.68
N MET A 151 17.89 0.12 -9.77
CA MET A 151 18.96 0.96 -10.33
C MET A 151 18.42 2.28 -10.94
N ILE A 152 17.25 2.25 -11.58
CA ILE A 152 16.60 3.44 -12.13
C ILE A 152 16.20 4.38 -10.98
N TRP A 153 15.49 3.85 -9.98
CA TRP A 153 14.96 4.64 -8.87
C TRP A 153 16.04 5.16 -7.92
N ASN A 154 17.19 4.47 -7.81
CA ASN A 154 18.33 5.00 -7.07
C ASN A 154 18.95 6.26 -7.73
N ARG A 155 18.86 6.37 -9.06
CA ARG A 155 19.32 7.57 -9.79
C ARG A 155 18.26 8.67 -9.86
N CYS A 156 17.00 8.27 -10.00
CA CYS A 156 15.86 9.15 -10.10
C CYS A 156 14.78 8.68 -9.11
N PRO A 157 14.81 9.14 -7.86
CA PRO A 157 13.85 8.69 -6.85
C PRO A 157 12.40 9.03 -7.23
N LYS A 158 11.45 8.20 -6.77
CA LYS A 158 10.03 8.32 -7.16
C LYS A 158 9.30 9.41 -6.38
N GLU A 159 9.80 9.69 -5.19
CA GLU A 159 9.30 10.67 -4.24
C GLU A 159 9.50 12.12 -4.72
N ASN A 160 10.39 12.34 -5.70
CA ASN A 160 10.71 13.66 -6.21
C ASN A 160 10.20 13.85 -7.64
N SER A 161 9.63 15.03 -7.91
CA SER A 161 9.31 15.44 -9.28
C SER A 161 10.59 15.56 -10.12
N ALA A 162 10.62 14.91 -11.28
CA ALA A 162 11.74 14.92 -12.20
C ALA A 162 11.30 15.27 -13.62
N SER A 163 12.12 16.03 -14.35
CA SER A 163 11.87 16.32 -15.75
C SER A 163 11.99 15.06 -16.63
N ARG A 164 11.28 15.04 -17.76
CA ARG A 164 11.36 13.94 -18.74
C ARG A 164 12.81 13.61 -19.12
N SER A 165 13.63 14.63 -19.37
CA SER A 165 15.04 14.46 -19.74
C SER A 165 15.86 13.78 -18.63
N ARG A 166 15.63 14.16 -17.37
CA ARG A 166 16.31 13.52 -16.23
C ARG A 166 15.95 12.04 -16.10
N VAL A 167 14.66 11.71 -16.25
CA VAL A 167 14.19 10.32 -16.23
C VAL A 167 14.83 9.52 -17.37
N LEU A 168 14.86 10.06 -18.59
CA LEU A 168 15.47 9.40 -19.75
C LEU A 168 16.97 9.13 -19.55
N ILE A 169 17.72 10.09 -19.01
CA ILE A 169 19.14 9.92 -18.71
C ILE A 169 19.33 8.84 -17.64
N ALA A 170 18.54 8.88 -16.56
CA ALA A 170 18.63 7.89 -15.48
C ALA A 170 18.31 6.47 -15.98
N VAL A 171 17.28 6.32 -16.82
CA VAL A 171 16.92 5.04 -17.44
C VAL A 171 18.02 4.55 -18.38
N SER A 172 18.53 5.41 -19.26
CA SER A 172 19.57 5.05 -20.22
C SER A 172 20.87 4.64 -19.51
N SER A 173 21.31 5.41 -18.52
CA SER A 173 22.48 5.08 -17.69
C SER A 173 22.27 3.76 -16.94
N ALA A 174 21.08 3.53 -16.37
CA ALA A 174 20.76 2.29 -15.67
C ALA A 174 20.80 1.05 -16.58
N ILE A 175 20.20 1.13 -17.76
CA ILE A 175 20.18 0.04 -18.74
C ILE A 175 21.60 -0.28 -19.19
N SER A 176 22.39 0.74 -19.53
CA SER A 176 23.78 0.55 -19.94
C SER A 176 24.59 -0.12 -18.83
N GLU A 177 24.50 0.33 -17.58
CA GLU A 177 25.28 -0.26 -16.49
C GLU A 177 24.81 -1.67 -16.12
N PHE A 178 23.50 -1.93 -16.19
CA PHE A 178 22.95 -3.24 -15.90
C PHE A 178 23.43 -4.31 -16.90
N ASN A 179 23.39 -3.97 -18.19
CA ASN A 179 23.72 -4.90 -19.27
C ASN A 179 25.24 -5.00 -19.52
N VAL A 180 25.94 -3.88 -19.54
CA VAL A 180 27.34 -3.80 -19.99
C VAL A 180 28.34 -3.74 -18.83
N GLY A 181 27.93 -3.17 -17.69
CA GLY A 181 28.80 -2.91 -16.55
C GLY A 181 29.34 -1.49 -16.51
N THR A 182 29.70 -1.03 -15.31
CA THR A 182 30.11 0.35 -15.03
C THR A 182 31.45 0.69 -15.65
N LEU A 183 32.43 -0.21 -15.63
CA LEU A 183 33.78 0.04 -16.17
C LEU A 183 33.77 0.29 -17.67
N LYS A 184 33.09 -0.56 -18.44
CA LYS A 184 33.05 -0.45 -19.89
C LYS A 184 32.28 0.79 -20.33
N ASN A 185 31.18 1.12 -19.64
CA ASN A 185 30.45 2.37 -19.91
C ASN A 185 31.29 3.60 -19.62
N LEU A 186 32.06 3.60 -18.52
CA LEU A 186 32.95 4.71 -18.18
C LEU A 186 33.99 4.94 -19.28
N LYS A 187 34.65 3.88 -19.75
CA LYS A 187 35.62 3.94 -20.86
C LYS A 187 34.99 4.48 -22.14
N THR A 188 33.87 3.88 -22.57
CA THR A 188 33.16 4.34 -23.77
C THR A 188 32.70 5.79 -23.67
N PHE A 189 32.22 6.24 -22.50
CA PHE A 189 31.82 7.63 -22.31
C PHE A 189 33.01 8.58 -22.37
N GLN A 190 34.15 8.20 -21.83
CA GLN A 190 35.36 9.01 -21.87
C GLN A 190 35.95 9.08 -23.28
N ASP A 191 35.99 7.95 -23.99
CA ASP A 191 36.45 7.87 -25.39
C ASP A 191 35.62 8.79 -26.29
N VAL A 192 34.29 8.76 -26.18
CA VAL A 192 33.37 9.59 -26.99
C VAL A 192 33.54 11.08 -26.69
N ASN A 193 33.90 11.44 -25.46
CA ASN A 193 34.08 12.83 -25.05
C ASN A 193 35.54 13.30 -25.08
N CYS A 194 36.46 12.48 -25.60
CA CYS A 194 37.90 12.76 -25.62
C CYS A 194 38.47 13.12 -24.23
N LEU A 195 37.95 12.48 -23.17
CA LEU A 195 38.37 12.71 -21.78
C LEU A 195 39.39 11.66 -21.34
N VAL A 196 40.36 12.08 -20.53
CA VAL A 196 41.33 11.15 -19.93
C VAL A 196 40.69 10.43 -18.75
N THR A 197 40.78 9.10 -18.75
CA THR A 197 40.32 8.29 -17.62
C THR A 197 41.33 8.34 -16.48
N SER A 198 40.90 8.83 -15.30
CA SER A 198 41.73 8.73 -14.11
C SER A 198 41.85 7.28 -13.63
N LEU A 199 43.04 6.87 -13.19
CA LEU A 199 43.27 5.52 -12.65
C LEU A 199 42.34 5.20 -11.48
N SER A 200 42.07 6.21 -10.63
CA SER A 200 41.12 6.11 -9.51
C SER A 200 39.69 5.80 -9.99
N SER A 201 39.24 6.45 -11.07
CA SER A 201 37.91 6.20 -11.65
C SER A 201 37.81 4.79 -12.24
N GLU A 202 38.86 4.29 -12.91
CA GLU A 202 38.87 2.90 -13.39
C GLU A 202 38.80 1.90 -12.24
N HIS A 203 39.61 2.11 -11.20
CA HIS A 203 39.65 1.23 -10.04
C HIS A 203 38.28 1.18 -9.33
N LEU A 204 37.63 2.33 -9.15
CA LEU A 204 36.29 2.39 -8.57
C LEU A 204 35.26 1.67 -9.43
N ALA A 205 35.26 1.93 -10.74
CA ALA A 205 34.32 1.29 -11.67
C ALA A 205 34.53 -0.23 -11.72
N PHE A 206 35.78 -0.69 -11.81
CA PHE A 206 36.12 -2.11 -11.72
C PHE A 206 35.62 -2.74 -10.42
N PHE A 207 35.83 -2.08 -9.27
CA PHE A 207 35.41 -2.61 -7.99
C PHE A 207 33.89 -2.67 -7.82
N THR A 208 33.15 -1.71 -8.40
CA THR A 208 31.68 -1.77 -8.44
C THR A 208 31.17 -2.98 -9.25
N ASP A 209 31.76 -3.24 -10.42
CA ASP A 209 31.43 -4.42 -11.23
C ASP A 209 31.83 -5.73 -10.55
N TYR A 210 32.99 -5.76 -9.90
CA TYR A 210 33.45 -6.89 -9.11
C TYR A 210 32.47 -7.22 -7.98
N ARG A 211 32.08 -6.21 -7.18
CA ARG A 211 31.08 -6.39 -6.11
C ARG A 211 29.77 -6.95 -6.66
N ARG A 212 29.25 -6.38 -7.74
CA ARG A 212 28.00 -6.83 -8.39
C ARG A 212 28.06 -8.32 -8.76
N THR A 213 29.14 -8.75 -9.43
CA THR A 213 29.31 -10.14 -9.86
C THR A 213 29.58 -11.09 -8.69
N TYR A 214 30.37 -10.67 -7.70
CA TYR A 214 30.62 -11.42 -6.47
C TYR A 214 29.32 -11.67 -5.70
N PHE A 215 28.51 -10.65 -5.43
CA PHE A 215 27.25 -10.80 -4.71
C PHE A 215 26.25 -11.68 -5.48
N ARG A 216 26.19 -11.57 -6.81
CA ARG A 216 25.37 -12.47 -7.65
C ARG A 216 25.76 -13.95 -7.45
N LYS A 217 27.06 -14.26 -7.41
CA LYS A 217 27.56 -15.63 -7.16
C LYS A 217 27.27 -16.05 -5.71
N LYS A 218 27.55 -15.17 -4.73
CA LYS A 218 27.33 -15.43 -3.31
C LYS A 218 25.87 -15.72 -2.99
N ILE A 219 24.91 -14.93 -3.49
CA ILE A 219 23.48 -15.13 -3.23
C ILE A 219 22.99 -16.48 -3.77
N LYS A 220 23.56 -16.95 -4.88
CA LYS A 220 23.23 -18.27 -5.44
C LYS A 220 23.85 -19.43 -4.65
N SER A 221 24.87 -19.19 -3.83
CA SER A 221 25.55 -20.23 -3.07
C SER A 221 24.62 -20.89 -2.04
N ALA A 222 24.78 -22.20 -1.85
CA ALA A 222 24.00 -22.96 -0.85
C ALA A 222 24.21 -22.40 0.57
N ASN A 223 25.46 -22.05 0.91
CA ASN A 223 25.81 -21.48 2.21
C ASN A 223 25.03 -20.19 2.50
N PHE A 224 24.89 -19.30 1.52
CA PHE A 224 24.11 -18.07 1.70
C PHE A 224 22.62 -18.36 1.94
N LYS A 225 22.03 -19.32 1.22
CA LYS A 225 20.62 -19.72 1.42
C LYS A 225 20.38 -20.28 2.82
N VAL A 226 21.25 -21.18 3.27
CA VAL A 226 21.19 -21.75 4.62
C VAL A 226 21.30 -20.66 5.68
N GLU A 227 22.22 -19.70 5.50
CA GLU A 227 22.38 -18.60 6.45
C GLU A 227 21.15 -17.67 6.48
N GLN A 228 20.54 -17.40 5.33
CA GLN A 228 19.27 -16.66 5.26
C GLN A 228 18.14 -17.37 5.99
N GLU A 229 18.05 -18.70 5.88
CA GLU A 229 17.06 -19.49 6.62
C GLU A 229 17.28 -19.38 8.13
N LYS A 230 18.52 -19.48 8.61
CA LYS A 230 18.84 -19.29 10.04
C LYS A 230 18.40 -17.91 10.54
N ILE A 231 18.69 -16.85 9.79
CA ILE A 231 18.28 -15.48 10.13
C ILE A 231 16.75 -15.38 10.18
N LYS A 232 16.04 -15.98 9.21
CA LYS A 232 14.57 -16.02 9.18
C LYS A 232 14.00 -16.75 10.41
N PHE A 233 14.55 -17.91 10.76
CA PHE A 233 14.11 -18.66 11.95
C PHE A 233 14.41 -17.90 13.24
N ALA A 234 15.55 -17.23 13.35
CA ALA A 234 15.88 -16.38 14.49
C ALA A 234 14.87 -15.23 14.66
N LYS A 235 14.49 -14.55 13.57
CA LYS A 235 13.44 -13.51 13.59
C LYS A 235 12.09 -14.08 14.04
N LEU A 236 11.69 -15.24 13.51
CA LEU A 236 10.44 -15.90 13.93
C LEU A 236 10.44 -16.29 15.41
N ARG A 237 11.58 -16.73 15.94
CA ARG A 237 11.75 -17.02 17.39
C ARG A 237 11.57 -15.75 18.21
N ARG A 238 12.20 -14.64 17.84
CA ARG A 238 12.05 -13.34 18.52
C ARG A 238 10.59 -12.88 18.54
N LEU A 239 9.90 -12.91 17.40
CA LEU A 239 8.48 -12.53 17.31
C LEU A 239 7.56 -13.42 18.17
N LYS A 240 7.88 -14.72 18.29
CA LYS A 240 7.13 -15.63 19.18
C LYS A 240 7.34 -15.29 20.66
N ILE A 241 8.55 -14.89 21.03
CA ILE A 241 8.89 -14.48 22.40
C ILE A 241 8.17 -13.16 22.73
N GLU A 242 8.23 -12.17 21.84
CA GLU A 242 7.56 -10.88 21.99
C GLU A 242 6.03 -11.03 22.14
N LYS A 243 5.41 -11.92 21.35
CA LYS A 243 3.98 -12.24 21.51
C LYS A 243 3.64 -12.93 22.84
N LYS A 244 4.57 -13.68 23.43
CA LYS A 244 4.36 -14.35 24.73
C LYS A 244 4.54 -13.41 25.92
N LEU A 245 5.50 -12.49 25.84
CA LEU A 245 5.88 -11.62 26.95
C LEU A 245 5.18 -10.25 26.92
N GLY A 246 4.49 -9.91 25.82
CA GLY A 246 3.94 -8.56 25.63
C GLY A 246 5.03 -7.54 25.29
N PRO A 247 4.68 -6.26 25.05
CA PRO A 247 5.68 -5.21 24.85
C PRO A 247 6.52 -5.04 26.12
N MET A 248 7.73 -5.62 26.13
CA MET A 248 8.55 -5.70 27.35
C MET A 248 9.23 -4.38 27.76
N TYR A 249 9.18 -3.33 26.94
CA TYR A 249 9.73 -2.02 27.30
C TYR A 249 9.30 -0.96 26.28
N LYS A 250 8.78 0.19 26.72
CA LYS A 250 8.61 1.38 25.89
C LYS A 250 9.74 2.34 26.25
N SER A 251 10.55 2.76 25.27
CA SER A 251 11.60 3.75 25.50
C SER A 251 10.99 5.04 26.07
N GLY A 252 11.46 5.47 27.25
CA GLY A 252 10.95 6.66 27.96
C GLY A 252 9.87 6.40 29.03
N GLY A 253 9.69 5.15 29.46
CA GLY A 253 8.82 4.83 30.60
C GLY A 253 9.57 4.77 31.93
N PHE A 254 9.72 5.92 32.59
CA PHE A 254 9.67 6.14 34.04
C PHE A 254 9.21 7.57 34.27
#